data_AF-A0A958J932-F1
#
_entry.id   AF-A0A958J932-F1
#
_cell.length_a   1.000
_cell.length_b   1.000
_cell.length_c   1.000
_cell.angle_alpha   90.00
_cell.angle_beta   90.00
_cell.angle_gamma   90.00
#
_symmetry.space_group_name_H-M   'P 1'
#
loop_
_entity.id
_entity.type
_entity.pdbx_description
1 polymer ?
#
loop_
_entity_poly.entity_id
_entity_poly.type
_entity_poly.pdbx_seq_one_letter_code
_entity_poly.pdbx_strand_id
1 'polypeptide(L)'
;MRKMHRFLLLLVSLSLPALSQLPAFPGAQGFGSTTPGGRGGAIIEVLNLNNNGPGSFREACAAAGPRIVVFRTGGTIVLNTPVRIENPYLTIAGQSAPGGGICLSGAPLEIKTHDVIIRSLRFRPGDIPEGSDPLDRDGLLIRAFDSTPQNIIIDHCSI
;
A
#
# COMPACT_ATOMS: atom_id res chain seq x y z
N MET A 1 37.31 38.56 -55.03
CA MET A 1 35.97 38.26 -54.48
C MET A 1 36.03 36.92 -53.74
N ARG A 2 36.13 36.91 -52.40
CA ARG A 2 36.18 35.68 -51.57
C ARG A 2 34.77 35.33 -51.09
N LYS A 3 34.23 34.17 -51.50
CA LYS A 3 32.90 33.69 -51.09
C LYS A 3 32.96 33.12 -49.67
N MET A 4 32.45 33.87 -48.69
CA MET A 4 32.20 33.39 -47.32
C MET A 4 31.07 32.36 -47.34
N HIS A 5 31.39 31.11 -47.03
CA HIS A 5 30.40 30.05 -46.80
C HIS A 5 29.89 30.17 -45.36
N ARG A 6 28.66 30.66 -45.19
CA ARG A 6 27.96 30.68 -43.90
C ARG A 6 27.52 29.25 -43.58
N PHE A 7 28.24 28.59 -42.67
CA PHE A 7 27.86 27.29 -42.12
C PHE A 7 26.80 27.54 -41.05
N LEU A 8 25.52 27.34 -41.39
CA LEU A 8 24.40 27.42 -40.46
C LEU A 8 24.37 26.13 -39.63
N LEU A 9 24.85 26.16 -38.39
CA LEU A 9 24.70 25.06 -37.45
C LEU A 9 23.24 24.99 -36.99
N LEU A 10 22.51 23.97 -37.46
CA LEU A 10 21.17 23.64 -36.98
C LEU A 10 21.29 22.91 -35.64
N LEU A 11 21.04 23.61 -34.53
CA LEU A 11 20.94 23.02 -33.20
C LEU A 11 19.62 22.23 -33.11
N VAL A 12 19.69 20.91 -33.32
CA VAL A 12 18.58 20.00 -33.03
C VAL A 12 18.50 19.82 -31.53
N SER A 13 17.53 20.47 -30.90
CA SER A 13 17.19 20.26 -29.49
C SER A 13 16.65 18.84 -29.30
N LEU A 14 17.46 17.94 -28.73
CA LEU A 14 17.02 16.60 -28.38
C LEU A 14 16.14 16.70 -27.12
N SER A 15 14.81 16.70 -27.28
CA SER A 15 13.89 16.66 -26.14
C SER A 15 13.99 15.27 -25.49
N LEU A 16 14.67 15.19 -24.36
CA LEU A 16 14.62 14.01 -23.49
C LEU A 16 13.16 13.79 -23.10
N PRO A 17 12.57 12.61 -23.35
CA PRO A 17 11.23 12.33 -22.86
C PRO A 17 11.25 12.47 -21.34
N ALA A 18 10.37 13.31 -20.81
CA ALA A 18 10.16 13.39 -19.37
C ALA A 18 9.82 11.98 -18.88
N LEU A 19 10.63 11.44 -17.97
CA LEU A 19 10.44 10.12 -17.41
C LEU A 19 9.19 10.18 -16.52
N SER A 20 8.02 9.96 -17.10
CA SER A 20 6.75 9.93 -16.39
C SER A 20 6.83 8.81 -15.34
N GLN A 21 6.67 9.18 -14.07
CA GLN A 21 6.66 8.20 -12.99
C GLN A 21 5.52 7.20 -13.21
N LEU A 22 5.86 5.92 -13.20
CA LEU A 22 4.90 4.84 -13.39
C LEU A 22 3.78 4.94 -12.33
N PRO A 23 2.51 5.05 -12.73
CA PRO A 23 1.40 5.16 -11.79
C PRO A 23 1.36 3.93 -10.87
N ALA A 24 0.86 4.11 -9.65
CA ALA A 24 0.74 3.07 -8.63
C ALA A 24 -0.04 1.85 -9.16
N PHE A 25 -1.14 2.11 -9.86
CA PHE A 25 -1.93 1.16 -10.64
C PHE A 25 -2.63 1.91 -11.79
N PRO A 26 -3.14 1.21 -12.83
CA PRO A 26 -3.88 1.84 -13.92
C PRO A 26 -5.04 2.69 -13.39
N GLY A 27 -5.06 3.97 -13.76
CA GLY A 27 -6.10 4.92 -13.33
C GLY A 27 -5.85 5.62 -11.98
N ALA A 28 -4.73 5.37 -11.29
CA ALA A 28 -4.40 6.11 -10.07
C ALA A 28 -4.26 7.62 -10.33
N GLN A 29 -4.88 8.44 -9.49
CA GLN A 29 -4.88 9.90 -9.57
C GLN A 29 -4.63 10.53 -8.20
N GLY A 30 -4.34 11.84 -8.16
CA GLY A 30 -4.08 12.59 -6.93
C GLY A 30 -2.63 12.50 -6.44
N PHE A 31 -2.37 13.01 -5.25
CA PHE A 31 -1.01 13.19 -4.69
C PHE A 31 -0.25 11.88 -4.45
N GLY A 32 -0.96 10.77 -4.23
CA GLY A 32 -0.36 9.44 -4.09
C GLY A 32 -0.25 8.66 -5.40
N SER A 33 -0.64 9.23 -6.54
CA SER A 33 -0.83 8.47 -7.80
C SER A 33 0.40 7.71 -8.30
N THR A 34 1.61 8.13 -7.93
CA THR A 34 2.88 7.52 -8.33
C THR A 34 3.54 6.71 -7.21
N THR A 35 2.83 6.46 -6.10
CA THR A 35 3.31 5.60 -5.01
C THR A 35 3.77 4.25 -5.55
N PRO A 36 5.02 3.83 -5.30
CA PRO A 36 5.55 2.57 -5.82
C PRO A 36 4.96 1.33 -5.12
N GLY A 37 4.53 1.46 -3.86
CA GLY A 37 4.08 0.33 -3.05
C GLY A 37 5.14 -0.77 -2.97
N GLY A 38 4.71 -2.03 -3.08
CA GLY A 38 5.59 -3.21 -3.08
C GLY A 38 6.20 -3.60 -4.42
N ARG A 39 6.15 -2.73 -5.45
CA ARG A 39 6.62 -3.06 -6.81
C ARG A 39 8.05 -3.59 -6.81
N GLY A 40 8.28 -4.71 -7.50
CA GLY A 40 9.59 -5.38 -7.59
C GLY A 40 9.98 -6.15 -6.31
N GLY A 41 9.10 -6.17 -5.32
CA GLY A 41 9.28 -6.86 -4.06
C GLY A 41 8.83 -8.32 -4.04
N ALA A 42 8.91 -8.92 -2.87
CA ALA A 42 8.43 -10.27 -2.64
C ALA A 42 6.90 -10.34 -2.66
N ILE A 43 6.34 -11.45 -3.15
CA ILE A 43 4.92 -11.77 -2.96
C ILE A 43 4.81 -12.55 -1.66
N ILE A 44 4.01 -12.06 -0.72
CA ILE A 44 3.77 -12.73 0.56
C ILE A 44 2.29 -13.13 0.60
N GLU A 45 2.04 -14.41 0.82
CA GLU A 45 0.71 -14.98 0.83
C GLU A 45 0.17 -15.08 2.26
N VAL A 46 -1.02 -14.52 2.48
CA VAL A 46 -1.80 -14.76 3.69
C VAL A 46 -2.59 -16.05 3.50
N LEU A 47 -2.29 -17.03 4.35
CA LEU A 47 -2.78 -18.40 4.24
C LEU A 47 -3.89 -18.70 5.24
N ASN A 48 -4.01 -17.92 6.31
CA ASN A 48 -5.00 -18.13 7.38
C ASN A 48 -5.57 -16.81 7.91
N LEU A 49 -6.65 -16.93 8.68
CA LEU A 49 -7.37 -15.80 9.30
C LEU A 49 -6.98 -15.58 10.77
N ASN A 50 -5.89 -16.21 11.23
CA ASN A 50 -5.44 -16.08 12.61
C ASN A 50 -4.97 -14.64 12.89
N ASN A 51 -5.15 -14.19 14.12
CA ASN A 51 -4.69 -12.86 14.56
C ASN A 51 -3.16 -12.66 14.37
N ASN A 52 -2.37 -13.72 14.52
CA ASN A 52 -0.92 -13.69 14.42
C ASN A 52 -0.33 -15.05 14.01
N GLY A 53 1.00 -15.09 13.89
CA GLY A 53 1.77 -16.30 13.61
C GLY A 53 2.01 -16.56 12.12
N PRO A 54 2.67 -17.68 11.79
CA PRO A 54 3.03 -18.03 10.43
C PRO A 54 1.85 -18.01 9.46
N GLY A 55 2.02 -17.34 8.32
CA GLY A 55 1.01 -17.21 7.26
C GLY A 55 -0.16 -16.29 7.59
N SER A 56 -0.10 -15.54 8.69
CA SER A 56 -1.12 -14.56 9.06
C SER A 56 -0.92 -13.22 8.34
N PHE A 57 -1.99 -12.43 8.24
CA PHE A 57 -1.93 -11.05 7.73
C PHE A 57 -0.93 -10.19 8.50
N ARG A 58 -0.87 -10.34 9.83
CA ARG A 58 0.04 -9.60 10.69
C ARG A 58 1.50 -9.87 10.34
N GLU A 59 1.88 -11.13 10.16
CA GLU A 59 3.23 -11.50 9.75
C GLU A 59 3.59 -10.91 8.38
N ALA A 60 2.67 -10.99 7.42
CA ALA A 60 2.87 -10.44 6.08
C ALA A 60 3.06 -8.91 6.10
N CYS A 61 2.30 -8.18 6.93
CA CYS A 61 2.48 -6.74 7.11
C CYS A 61 3.80 -6.39 7.81
N ALA A 62 4.28 -7.21 8.74
CA ALA A 62 5.50 -6.97 9.50
C ALA A 62 6.79 -7.29 8.73
N ALA A 63 6.72 -8.07 7.65
CA ALA A 63 7.89 -8.41 6.84
C ALA A 63 8.67 -7.17 6.35
N ALA A 64 9.98 -7.29 6.25
CA ALA A 64 10.86 -6.23 5.80
C ALA A 64 10.99 -6.20 4.27
N GLY A 65 11.39 -5.05 3.74
CA GLY A 65 11.63 -4.83 2.32
C GLY A 65 10.34 -4.64 1.49
N PRO A 66 10.49 -4.30 0.19
CA PRO A 66 9.38 -4.17 -0.72
C PRO A 66 8.59 -5.47 -0.82
N ARG A 67 7.26 -5.39 -0.67
CA ARG A 67 6.41 -6.59 -0.63
C ARG A 67 4.98 -6.33 -1.06
N ILE A 68 4.40 -7.34 -1.70
CA ILE A 68 3.00 -7.38 -2.13
C ILE A 68 2.31 -8.50 -1.35
N VAL A 69 1.36 -8.13 -0.50
CA VAL A 69 0.54 -9.05 0.28
C VAL A 69 -0.68 -9.44 -0.55
N VAL A 70 -0.82 -10.75 -0.78
CA VAL A 70 -1.96 -11.37 -1.47
C VAL A 70 -2.62 -12.41 -0.55
N PHE A 71 -3.86 -12.77 -0.83
CA PHE A 71 -4.66 -13.61 0.06
C PHE A 71 -5.03 -14.94 -0.62
N ARG A 72 -4.75 -16.05 0.06
CA ARG A 72 -5.21 -17.41 -0.34
C ARG A 72 -6.44 -17.87 0.44
N THR A 73 -6.91 -17.03 1.35
CA THR A 73 -8.11 -17.22 2.17
C THR A 73 -8.97 -15.96 2.16
N GLY A 74 -10.25 -16.10 2.49
CA GLY A 74 -11.21 -15.00 2.56
C GLY A 74 -12.06 -15.12 3.82
N GLY A 75 -12.56 -14.01 4.33
CA GLY A 75 -13.33 -13.96 5.58
C GLY A 75 -12.93 -12.80 6.48
N THR A 76 -13.26 -12.93 7.76
CA THR A 76 -12.92 -11.92 8.78
C THR A 76 -11.67 -12.34 9.54
N ILE A 77 -10.69 -11.45 9.61
CA ILE A 77 -9.54 -11.56 10.51
C ILE A 77 -9.88 -10.76 11.77
N VAL A 78 -10.04 -11.46 12.87
CA VAL A 78 -10.25 -10.85 14.19
C VAL A 78 -8.89 -10.50 14.78
N LEU A 79 -8.64 -9.21 14.93
CA LEU A 79 -7.41 -8.66 15.46
C LEU A 79 -7.57 -8.33 16.95
N ASN A 80 -6.67 -8.86 17.78
CA ASN A 80 -6.69 -8.56 19.21
C ASN A 80 -5.97 -7.25 19.55
N THR A 81 -5.04 -6.84 18.69
CA THR A 81 -4.25 -5.62 18.84
C THR A 81 -4.03 -4.99 17.47
N PRO A 82 -3.69 -3.69 17.39
CA PRO A 82 -3.43 -3.04 16.12
C PRO A 82 -2.40 -3.80 15.26
N VAL A 83 -2.65 -3.91 13.96
CA VAL A 83 -1.61 -4.32 13.01
C VAL A 83 -0.89 -3.04 12.58
N ARG A 84 0.41 -2.94 12.87
CA ARG A 84 1.21 -1.76 12.55
C ARG A 84 2.05 -2.01 11.31
N ILE A 85 1.89 -1.15 10.31
CA ILE A 85 2.70 -1.12 9.10
C ILE A 85 3.82 -0.10 9.33
N GLU A 86 4.98 -0.63 9.73
CA GLU A 86 6.18 0.16 10.04
C GLU A 86 7.24 0.06 8.94
N ASN A 87 7.30 -1.08 8.23
CA ASN A 87 8.18 -1.26 7.08
C ASN A 87 7.54 -0.70 5.78
N PRO A 88 8.21 0.23 5.07
CA PRO A 88 7.67 0.88 3.86
C PRO A 88 7.58 -0.07 2.66
N TYR A 89 7.16 0.46 1.52
CA TYR A 89 7.08 -0.26 0.24
C TYR A 89 6.16 -1.49 0.31
N LEU A 90 4.92 -1.26 0.73
CA LEU A 90 3.92 -2.31 0.93
C LEU A 90 2.74 -2.11 -0.03
N THR A 91 2.33 -3.17 -0.71
CA THR A 91 1.02 -3.24 -1.36
C THR A 91 0.19 -4.35 -0.73
N ILE A 92 -1.01 -4.02 -0.26
CA ILE A 92 -2.00 -5.00 0.20
C ILE A 92 -3.08 -5.12 -0.87
N ALA A 93 -3.11 -6.25 -1.56
CA ALA A 93 -4.01 -6.51 -2.68
C ALA A 93 -5.24 -7.32 -2.23
N GLY A 94 -6.17 -6.68 -1.53
CA GLY A 94 -7.38 -7.33 -0.99
C GLY A 94 -8.25 -8.02 -2.04
N GLN A 95 -8.23 -7.54 -3.29
CA GLN A 95 -8.96 -8.13 -4.41
C GLN A 95 -8.45 -9.53 -4.82
N SER A 96 -7.29 -9.97 -4.30
CA SER A 96 -6.78 -11.32 -4.51
C SER A 96 -7.49 -12.38 -3.64
N ALA A 97 -8.18 -11.96 -2.58
CA ALA A 97 -8.85 -12.87 -1.68
C ALA A 97 -10.05 -13.58 -2.35
N PRO A 98 -10.24 -14.88 -2.12
CA PRO A 98 -11.39 -15.60 -2.64
C PRO A 98 -12.71 -15.18 -1.97
N GLY A 99 -13.81 -15.50 -2.65
CA GLY A 99 -15.17 -15.34 -2.13
C GLY A 99 -15.50 -13.89 -1.78
N GLY A 100 -15.97 -13.67 -0.55
CA GLY A 100 -16.35 -12.35 -0.09
C GLY A 100 -15.18 -11.39 0.13
N GLY A 101 -13.91 -11.80 0.03
CA GLY A 101 -12.76 -10.95 0.34
C GLY A 101 -12.41 -10.86 1.83
N ILE A 102 -11.57 -9.91 2.22
CA ILE A 102 -11.05 -9.78 3.60
C ILE A 102 -11.72 -8.64 4.37
N CYS A 103 -12.13 -8.93 5.60
CA CYS A 103 -12.57 -7.95 6.59
C CYS A 103 -11.63 -7.97 7.79
N LEU A 104 -11.14 -6.83 8.23
CA LEU A 104 -10.44 -6.66 9.49
C LEU A 104 -11.43 -6.21 10.57
N SER A 105 -11.35 -6.79 11.77
CA SER A 105 -12.23 -6.46 12.90
C SER A 105 -11.45 -6.54 14.21
N GLY A 106 -12.01 -5.97 15.29
CA GLY A 106 -11.44 -6.02 16.63
C GLY A 106 -10.35 -4.98 16.92
N ALA A 107 -9.51 -4.64 15.95
CA ALA A 107 -8.46 -3.64 16.14
C ALA A 107 -8.10 -2.93 14.82
N PRO A 108 -7.50 -1.73 14.88
CA PRO A 108 -7.16 -0.97 13.69
C PRO A 108 -6.00 -1.55 12.88
N LEU A 109 -5.96 -1.17 11.61
CA LEU A 109 -4.73 -1.17 10.81
C LEU A 109 -4.07 0.22 10.90
N GLU A 110 -2.86 0.29 11.42
CA GLU A 110 -2.11 1.54 11.61
C GLU A 110 -0.98 1.65 10.57
N ILE A 111 -1.03 2.66 9.70
CA ILE A 111 0.06 3.00 8.80
C ILE A 111 0.93 4.07 9.47
N LYS A 112 2.19 3.70 9.72
CA LYS A 112 3.17 4.55 10.41
C LYS A 112 4.38 4.91 9.53
N THR A 113 4.32 4.56 8.25
CA THR A 113 5.44 4.61 7.30
C THR A 113 5.00 5.18 5.95
N HIS A 114 5.87 5.09 4.94
CA HIS A 114 5.64 5.63 3.61
C HIS A 114 5.56 4.57 2.50
N ASP A 115 5.08 4.99 1.33
CA ASP A 115 4.96 4.18 0.11
C ASP A 115 4.09 2.92 0.33
N VAL A 116 2.87 3.14 0.81
CA VAL A 116 1.90 2.07 1.13
C VAL A 116 0.67 2.16 0.22
N ILE A 117 0.26 1.04 -0.36
CA ILE A 117 -0.97 0.92 -1.15
C ILE A 117 -1.85 -0.13 -0.48
N ILE A 118 -3.08 0.23 -0.14
CA ILE A 118 -4.08 -0.69 0.38
C ILE A 118 -5.29 -0.66 -0.53
N ARG A 119 -5.69 -1.82 -1.04
CA ARG A 119 -6.84 -1.94 -1.93
C ARG A 119 -7.81 -3.02 -1.48
N SER A 120 -9.09 -2.76 -1.67
CA SER A 120 -10.16 -3.77 -1.58
C SER A 120 -10.22 -4.55 -0.27
N LEU A 121 -9.93 -3.88 0.85
CA LEU A 121 -10.19 -4.40 2.19
C LEU A 121 -11.47 -3.82 2.77
N ARG A 122 -12.04 -4.53 3.74
CA ARG A 122 -13.08 -4.00 4.61
C ARG A 122 -12.56 -3.85 6.02
N PHE A 123 -12.98 -2.79 6.69
CA PHE A 123 -12.67 -2.52 8.09
C PHE A 123 -13.98 -2.45 8.86
N ARG A 124 -14.12 -3.26 9.90
CA ARG A 124 -15.28 -3.28 10.79
C ARG A 124 -14.80 -3.42 12.22
N PRO A 125 -14.30 -2.33 12.83
CA PRO A 125 -13.70 -2.38 14.17
C PRO A 125 -14.59 -3.11 15.18
N GLY A 126 -15.89 -2.78 15.17
CA GLY A 126 -16.87 -3.36 16.08
C GLY A 126 -16.49 -3.18 17.54
N ASP A 127 -17.24 -3.82 18.43
CA ASP A 127 -17.09 -3.81 19.88
C ASP A 127 -16.81 -5.22 20.43
N ILE A 128 -16.35 -6.13 19.56
CA ILE A 128 -16.10 -7.53 19.95
C ILE A 128 -15.11 -7.62 21.12
N PRO A 129 -15.32 -8.53 22.09
CA PRO A 129 -14.50 -8.64 23.30
C PRO A 129 -13.03 -8.92 23.04
N GLU A 130 -12.71 -9.60 21.94
CA GLU A 130 -11.35 -10.02 21.62
C GLU A 130 -10.45 -8.88 21.14
N GLY A 131 -11.03 -7.73 20.77
CA GLY A 131 -10.36 -6.59 20.17
C GLY A 131 -9.70 -5.61 21.15
N SER A 132 -9.13 -4.51 20.62
CA SER A 132 -8.53 -3.42 21.42
C SER A 132 -9.59 -2.62 22.21
N ASP A 133 -9.26 -1.52 22.90
CA ASP A 133 -10.31 -0.75 23.62
C ASP A 133 -11.44 -0.31 22.66
N PRO A 134 -12.71 -0.73 22.86
CA PRO A 134 -13.83 -0.40 21.96
C PRO A 134 -14.17 1.10 21.90
N LEU A 135 -13.73 1.90 22.87
CA LEU A 135 -13.98 3.34 22.91
C LEU A 135 -13.02 4.15 22.02
N ASP A 136 -11.97 3.52 21.47
CA ASP A 136 -10.95 4.16 20.64
C ASP A 136 -10.51 3.22 19.49
N ARG A 137 -11.48 2.80 18.66
CA ARG A 137 -11.20 1.95 17.47
C ARG A 137 -11.58 2.63 16.16
N ASP A 138 -10.59 3.17 15.47
CA ASP A 138 -10.71 3.43 14.03
C ASP A 138 -10.57 2.12 13.23
N GLY A 139 -11.10 2.08 12.01
CA GLY A 139 -10.83 0.99 11.07
C GLY A 139 -9.39 1.02 10.54
N LEU A 140 -8.94 2.22 10.18
CA LEU A 140 -7.64 2.47 9.58
C LEU A 140 -7.12 3.81 10.08
N LEU A 141 -5.89 3.84 10.57
CA LEU A 141 -5.20 5.06 10.98
C LEU A 141 -3.98 5.30 10.11
N ILE A 142 -3.72 6.57 9.82
CA ILE A 142 -2.44 7.05 9.29
C ILE A 142 -1.89 8.02 10.32
N ARG A 143 -0.83 7.62 11.04
CA ARG A 143 -0.34 8.40 12.18
C ARG A 143 1.19 8.43 12.23
N ALA A 144 1.73 9.64 12.37
CA ALA A 144 3.14 9.85 12.62
C ALA A 144 3.51 9.48 14.06
N PHE A 145 4.68 8.89 14.25
CA PHE A 145 5.31 8.76 15.56
C PHE A 145 6.77 9.22 15.45
N ASP A 146 7.59 8.44 14.73
CA ASP A 146 9.02 8.75 14.52
C ASP A 146 9.35 9.15 13.08
N SER A 147 8.46 8.84 12.13
CA SER A 147 8.56 9.23 10.72
C SER A 147 7.20 9.71 10.20
N THR A 148 7.23 10.68 9.28
CA THR A 148 6.02 11.21 8.65
C THR A 148 5.46 10.22 7.62
N PRO A 149 4.25 9.68 7.81
CA PRO A 149 3.60 8.86 6.79
C PRO A 149 3.34 9.69 5.53
N GLN A 150 3.71 9.16 4.37
CA GLN A 150 3.56 9.85 3.08
C GLN A 150 3.45 8.83 1.93
N ASN A 151 2.97 9.27 0.77
CA ASN A 151 2.77 8.41 -0.40
C ASN A 151 1.89 7.19 -0.09
N ILE A 152 0.71 7.44 0.49
CA ILE A 152 -0.24 6.38 0.88
C ILE A 152 -1.46 6.44 -0.04
N ILE A 153 -1.87 5.28 -0.57
CA ILE A 153 -3.12 5.13 -1.31
C ILE A 153 -4.03 4.16 -0.58
N ILE A 154 -5.24 4.61 -0.26
CA ILE A 154 -6.35 3.79 0.19
C ILE A 154 -7.39 3.79 -0.93
N ASP A 155 -7.59 2.65 -1.59
CA ASP A 155 -8.45 2.56 -2.77
C ASP A 155 -9.46 1.41 -2.65
N HIS A 156 -10.71 1.64 -3.05
CA HIS A 156 -11.79 0.64 -3.01
C HIS A 156 -11.94 -0.09 -1.67
N CYS A 157 -11.62 0.58 -0.56
CA CYS A 157 -11.83 0.05 0.77
C CYS A 157 -13.22 0.44 1.30
N SER A 158 -13.81 -0.43 2.11
CA SER A 158 -15.04 -0.12 2.87
C SER A 158 -14.67 0.05 4.34
N ILE A 159 -15.02 1.19 4.91
CA ILE A 159 -14.81 1.50 6.34
C ILE A 159 -16.18 1.73 6.96
#